data_AF-A0A8X6F063-F1
#
_entry.id   AF-A0A8X6F063-F1
#
_cell.length_a   1.000
_cell.length_b   1.000
_cell.length_c   1.000
_cell.angle_alpha   90.00
_cell.angle_beta   90.00
_cell.angle_gamma   90.00
#
_symmetry.space_group_name_H-M   'P 1'
#
loop_
_entity.id
_entity.type
_entity.pdbx_description
1 polymer ?
#
loop_
_entity_poly.entity_id
_entity_poly.type
_entity_poly.pdbx_seq_one_letter_code
_entity_poly.pdbx_strand_id
1 'polypeptide(L)'
;MLLRKWRTNSKQLDLLWQQEGVETEFSETSATDLKPPIKVLGLAWDSEKDLIYFDPKDLLKFMSRKTESKRFILSVVGRIFDPIGILGPFVIKLKCLLQDLWTLGVDWDSELPPKLRHKWQQWSSEAEGLTEIKIPRFYLGDVDQELSSVDIHCFSDASKSAYGTILYLRFVTCNNKIETSFICSKSRVAPLKSLTLPRLELTAALLSARLAKQVSSCLKFNANIYYWTDSLISYYWIRGDSSAFKPYIKNRVQEIQSLSDPSQWGHCPGKDNPADLISRGTSAVKLAQNELWWHGPPWLKLTPDHWPNRHRDILDSELCSEELEYRSSVHVAVTQQRESRVDINRFSSLKKLLKVTAWVFRFVNNARIVNESMNFYITTDEIQNAEFFWLKYVQYKFYSAEILTLKRNEQLRCSYEIKSLVPYLGEDNLLRITGRLLEADLCFGEKHPVILPRHCKFTELLVIREHERIGHCGVSATLTQLRKNYWVPKGRQLVKTIIRICLICKKYNAKPADQLSDQLPRDRITQSPSFQIVGIDFTASEKELAYFANILKDSEFQNFVADKGIHWKFIVERAPWMLLNSTGKLREVRVDSMGITSHKKEPKITFSQ
;
A
#
# COMPACT_ATOMS: atom_id res chain seq x y z
N MET A 1 29.26 -29.43 -11.67
CA MET A 1 27.90 -29.13 -12.18
C MET A 1 28.06 -28.67 -13.63
N LEU A 2 27.82 -29.54 -14.61
CA LEU A 2 27.85 -29.16 -16.03
C LEU A 2 26.62 -28.29 -16.32
N LEU A 3 26.81 -26.98 -16.42
CA LEU A 3 25.77 -26.03 -16.81
C LEU A 3 25.53 -26.17 -18.33
N ARG A 4 24.42 -26.79 -18.74
CA ARG A 4 24.19 -27.28 -20.12
C ARG A 4 23.57 -26.27 -21.10
N LYS A 5 23.55 -24.96 -20.84
CA LYS A 5 22.83 -23.99 -21.70
C LYS A 5 23.50 -22.62 -21.77
N TRP A 6 24.64 -22.55 -22.44
CA TRP A 6 25.31 -21.27 -22.75
C TRP A 6 24.96 -20.83 -24.17
N ARG A 7 24.58 -19.57 -24.33
CA ARG A 7 24.39 -18.91 -25.63
C ARG A 7 24.84 -17.46 -25.50
N THR A 8 25.48 -16.95 -26.56
CA THR A 8 26.04 -15.61 -26.61
C THR A 8 25.56 -14.90 -27.88
N ASN A 9 25.44 -13.58 -27.83
CA ASN A 9 25.27 -12.71 -28.99
C ASN A 9 26.62 -12.28 -29.60
N SER A 10 27.74 -12.55 -28.94
CA SER A 10 29.08 -12.27 -29.45
C SER A 10 29.61 -13.42 -30.28
N LYS A 11 29.78 -13.18 -31.59
CA LYS A 11 30.37 -14.16 -32.53
C LYS A 11 31.79 -14.57 -32.12
N GLN A 12 32.58 -13.63 -31.59
CA GLN A 12 33.93 -13.92 -31.11
C GLN A 12 33.91 -14.87 -29.91
N LEU A 13 33.00 -14.63 -28.95
CA LEU A 13 32.86 -15.49 -27.79
C LEU A 13 32.32 -16.87 -28.17
N ASP A 14 31.40 -16.93 -29.14
CA ASP A 14 30.86 -18.22 -29.64
C ASP A 14 31.96 -19.06 -30.29
N LEU A 15 32.83 -18.44 -31.10
CA LEU A 15 34.00 -19.11 -31.69
C LEU A 15 34.98 -19.60 -30.63
N LEU A 16 35.26 -18.79 -29.59
CA LEU A 16 36.10 -19.21 -28.46
C LEU A 16 35.49 -20.38 -27.69
N TRP A 17 34.18 -20.36 -27.44
CA TRP A 17 33.49 -21.47 -26.80
C TRP A 17 33.55 -22.76 -27.61
N GLN A 18 33.38 -22.67 -28.93
CA GLN A 18 33.54 -23.81 -29.83
C GLN A 18 34.98 -24.37 -29.79
N GLN A 19 36.00 -23.50 -29.73
CA GLN A 19 37.40 -23.90 -29.62
C GLN A 19 37.73 -24.58 -28.29
N GLU A 20 37.12 -24.11 -27.19
CA GLU A 20 37.26 -24.68 -25.84
C GLU A 20 36.35 -25.90 -25.58
N GLY A 21 35.64 -26.38 -26.61
CA GLY A 21 34.79 -27.57 -26.51
C GLY A 21 33.50 -27.37 -25.69
N VAL A 22 33.03 -26.13 -25.53
CA VAL A 22 31.75 -25.83 -24.88
C VAL A 22 30.61 -26.09 -25.86
N GLU A 23 29.75 -27.08 -25.57
CA GLU A 23 28.54 -27.33 -26.36
C GLU A 23 27.56 -26.15 -26.24
N THR A 24 27.42 -25.36 -27.30
CA THR A 24 26.34 -24.39 -27.47
C THR A 24 25.17 -25.06 -28.20
N GLU A 25 23.94 -24.94 -27.68
CA GLU A 25 22.74 -25.45 -28.38
C GLU A 25 22.54 -24.65 -29.68
N PHE A 26 22.98 -25.20 -30.82
CA PHE A 26 22.72 -24.64 -32.15
C PHE A 26 21.24 -24.79 -32.51
N SER A 27 20.52 -23.67 -32.51
CA SER A 27 19.32 -23.51 -33.33
C SER A 27 19.57 -22.38 -34.30
N GLU A 28 19.74 -22.72 -35.57
CA GLU A 28 19.63 -21.78 -36.68
C GLU A 28 18.34 -20.99 -36.52
N THR A 29 18.48 -19.66 -36.45
CA THR A 29 17.38 -18.75 -36.09
C THR A 29 16.77 -18.18 -37.37
N SER A 30 16.16 -19.05 -38.20
CA SER A 30 15.22 -18.59 -39.23
C SER A 30 13.79 -18.73 -38.69
N ALA A 31 12.95 -17.72 -38.92
CA ALA A 31 11.53 -17.72 -38.54
C ALA A 31 10.74 -18.92 -39.14
N THR A 32 11.32 -19.63 -40.11
CA THR A 32 10.75 -20.77 -40.82
C THR A 32 11.02 -22.15 -40.21
N ASP A 33 11.94 -22.31 -39.25
CA ASP A 33 12.36 -23.64 -38.83
C ASP A 33 11.60 -24.22 -37.61
N LEU A 34 11.46 -25.55 -37.63
CA LEU A 34 10.66 -26.41 -36.75
C LEU A 34 11.21 -26.55 -35.30
N LYS A 35 12.25 -25.80 -34.92
CA LYS A 35 12.85 -25.84 -33.57
C LYS A 35 12.28 -24.73 -32.67
N PRO A 36 12.07 -24.99 -31.37
CA PRO A 36 11.56 -23.98 -30.44
C PRO A 36 12.60 -22.86 -30.22
N PRO A 37 12.17 -21.59 -30.14
CA PRO A 37 13.09 -20.49 -29.92
C PRO A 37 13.74 -20.59 -28.52
N ILE A 38 14.99 -20.14 -28.43
CA ILE A 38 15.68 -20.08 -27.14
C ILE A 38 15.03 -19.00 -26.29
N LYS A 39 14.75 -19.35 -25.03
CA LYS A 39 14.04 -18.47 -24.10
C LYS A 39 14.97 -17.89 -23.04
N VAL A 40 14.86 -16.58 -22.82
CA VAL A 40 15.50 -15.85 -21.72
C VAL A 40 14.40 -15.29 -20.83
N LEU A 41 14.39 -15.69 -19.55
CA LEU A 41 13.37 -15.31 -18.57
C LEU A 41 11.91 -15.54 -19.04
N GLY A 42 11.69 -16.50 -19.96
CA GLY A 42 10.38 -16.85 -20.49
C GLY A 42 10.00 -16.18 -21.83
N LEU A 43 10.78 -15.22 -22.33
CA LEU A 43 10.62 -14.60 -23.65
C LEU A 43 11.59 -15.21 -24.68
N ALA A 44 11.25 -15.18 -25.97
CA ALA A 44 12.14 -15.66 -27.02
C ALA A 44 13.28 -14.65 -27.26
N TRP A 45 14.49 -15.16 -27.51
CA TRP A 45 15.69 -14.37 -27.79
C TRP A 45 16.32 -14.82 -29.10
N ASP A 46 16.46 -13.87 -30.02
CA ASP A 46 17.28 -13.97 -31.23
C ASP A 46 18.69 -13.50 -30.88
N SER A 47 19.64 -14.43 -30.73
CA SER A 47 21.00 -14.10 -30.33
C SER A 47 21.82 -13.47 -31.46
N GLU A 48 21.45 -13.69 -32.72
CA GLU A 48 22.18 -13.15 -33.86
C GLU A 48 21.93 -11.66 -34.03
N LYS A 49 20.68 -11.24 -33.85
CA LYS A 49 20.25 -9.82 -33.92
C LYS A 49 20.16 -9.14 -32.56
N ASP A 50 20.36 -9.91 -31.48
CA ASP A 50 20.17 -9.51 -30.09
C ASP A 50 18.79 -8.91 -29.77
N LEU A 51 17.73 -9.57 -30.24
CA LEU A 51 16.35 -9.11 -30.11
C LEU A 51 15.54 -10.01 -29.16
N ILE A 52 14.72 -9.40 -28.31
CA ILE A 52 13.70 -10.07 -27.49
C ILE A 52 12.33 -9.96 -28.17
N TYR A 53 11.58 -11.06 -28.18
CA TYR A 53 10.23 -11.09 -28.74
C TYR A 53 9.33 -12.15 -28.07
N PHE A 54 8.03 -12.08 -28.36
CA PHE A 54 7.05 -13.10 -27.98
C PHE A 54 6.82 -14.02 -29.18
N ASP A 55 7.00 -15.33 -29.02
CA ASP A 55 6.69 -16.31 -30.07
C ASP A 55 5.20 -16.71 -30.03
N PRO A 56 4.39 -16.35 -31.04
CA PRO A 56 2.96 -16.65 -31.03
C PRO A 56 2.62 -18.06 -31.51
N LYS A 57 3.57 -18.89 -31.97
CA LYS A 57 3.27 -20.22 -32.55
C LYS A 57 2.37 -21.09 -31.66
N ASP A 58 2.73 -21.23 -30.38
CA ASP A 58 1.95 -22.00 -29.40
C ASP A 58 0.58 -21.38 -29.12
N LEU A 59 0.49 -20.04 -29.13
CA LEU A 59 -0.75 -19.30 -28.94
C LEU A 59 -1.70 -19.53 -30.13
N LEU A 60 -1.22 -19.37 -31.36
CA LEU A 60 -1.98 -19.57 -32.59
C LEU A 60 -2.49 -21.02 -32.70
N LYS A 61 -1.62 -22.00 -32.40
CA LYS A 61 -1.99 -23.42 -32.33
C LYS A 61 -3.05 -23.72 -31.27
N PHE A 62 -3.04 -23.00 -30.15
CA PHE A 62 -4.08 -23.14 -29.14
C PHE A 62 -5.39 -22.49 -29.58
N MET A 63 -5.32 -21.34 -30.26
CA MET A 63 -6.49 -20.60 -30.72
C MET A 63 -7.24 -21.28 -31.86
N SER A 64 -6.58 -22.14 -32.65
CA SER A 64 -7.24 -22.92 -33.72
C SER A 64 -8.19 -24.01 -33.21
N ARG A 65 -8.32 -24.20 -31.89
CA ARG A 65 -9.29 -25.11 -31.27
C ARG A 65 -10.71 -24.53 -31.34
N LYS A 66 -11.72 -25.39 -31.51
CA LYS A 66 -13.10 -24.97 -31.85
C LYS A 66 -13.94 -24.36 -30.70
N THR A 67 -13.58 -24.53 -29.43
CA THR A 67 -14.46 -24.14 -28.32
C THR A 67 -14.18 -22.72 -27.84
N GLU A 68 -14.94 -21.75 -28.33
CA GLU A 68 -14.89 -20.35 -27.91
C GLU A 68 -15.80 -20.13 -26.68
N SER A 69 -15.21 -20.21 -25.49
CA SER A 69 -15.88 -19.96 -24.21
C SER A 69 -15.13 -18.91 -23.35
N LYS A 70 -15.77 -18.46 -22.26
CA LYS A 70 -15.11 -17.59 -21.28
C LYS A 70 -13.84 -18.23 -20.71
N ARG A 71 -13.87 -19.54 -20.40
CA ARG A 71 -12.70 -20.31 -19.93
C ARG A 71 -11.60 -20.34 -20.98
N PHE A 72 -11.97 -20.49 -22.25
CA PHE A 72 -11.01 -20.49 -23.35
C PHE A 72 -10.31 -19.14 -23.48
N ILE A 73 -11.06 -18.02 -23.50
CA ILE A 73 -10.47 -16.67 -23.56
C ILE A 73 -9.54 -16.41 -22.36
N LEU A 74 -9.93 -16.79 -21.15
CA LEU A 74 -9.05 -16.67 -19.98
C LEU A 74 -7.75 -17.48 -20.16
N SER A 75 -7.86 -18.67 -20.75
CA SER A 75 -6.72 -19.54 -21.07
C SER A 75 -5.80 -18.95 -22.14
N VAL A 76 -6.34 -18.15 -23.06
CA VAL A 76 -5.57 -17.38 -24.05
C VAL A 76 -4.81 -16.25 -23.34
N VAL A 77 -5.48 -15.46 -22.49
CA VAL A 77 -4.83 -14.39 -21.70
C VAL A 77 -3.66 -14.93 -20.89
N GLY A 78 -3.85 -16.07 -20.21
CA GLY A 78 -2.81 -16.69 -19.37
C GLY A 78 -1.62 -17.27 -20.16
N ARG A 79 -1.75 -17.50 -21.46
CA ARG A 79 -0.66 -17.96 -22.34
C ARG A 79 0.25 -16.84 -22.83
N ILE A 80 -0.21 -15.59 -22.77
CA ILE A 80 0.59 -14.44 -23.19
C ILE A 80 1.48 -14.03 -22.02
N PHE A 81 2.71 -14.54 -22.04
CA PHE A 81 3.73 -14.15 -21.07
C PHE A 81 4.45 -12.87 -21.53
N ASP A 82 4.01 -11.73 -21.00
CA ASP A 82 4.55 -10.40 -21.32
C ASP A 82 4.92 -9.65 -20.01
N PRO A 83 6.06 -9.99 -19.38
CA PRO A 83 6.43 -9.47 -18.06
C PRO A 83 6.79 -7.97 -18.07
N ILE A 84 7.30 -7.47 -19.20
CA ILE A 84 7.73 -6.07 -19.37
C ILE A 84 6.72 -5.22 -20.14
N GLY A 85 5.60 -5.79 -20.57
CA GLY A 85 4.51 -5.04 -21.21
C GLY A 85 4.80 -4.60 -22.65
N ILE A 86 5.61 -5.35 -23.41
CA ILE A 86 5.87 -5.07 -24.83
C ILE A 86 4.56 -5.06 -25.63
N LEU A 87 3.67 -6.01 -25.32
CA LEU A 87 2.41 -6.24 -26.03
C LEU A 87 1.23 -5.53 -25.36
N GLY A 88 1.49 -4.63 -24.40
CA GLY A 88 0.48 -3.98 -23.56
C GLY A 88 -0.77 -3.48 -24.31
N PRO A 89 -0.61 -2.69 -25.39
CA PRO A 89 -1.72 -2.18 -26.21
C PRO A 89 -2.53 -3.27 -26.94
N PHE A 90 -1.92 -4.40 -27.30
CA PHE A 90 -2.62 -5.51 -27.94
C PHE A 90 -3.37 -6.37 -26.91
N VAL A 91 -2.71 -6.68 -25.79
CA VAL A 91 -3.24 -7.54 -24.72
C VAL A 91 -4.38 -6.89 -23.96
N ILE A 92 -4.38 -5.56 -23.81
CA ILE A 92 -5.44 -4.85 -23.06
C ILE A 92 -6.81 -5.03 -23.70
N LYS A 93 -6.92 -5.10 -25.04
CA LYS A 93 -8.19 -5.37 -25.75
C LYS A 93 -8.79 -6.70 -25.30
N LEU A 94 -7.96 -7.73 -25.15
CA LEU A 94 -8.38 -9.05 -24.67
C LEU A 94 -8.77 -9.04 -23.19
N LYS A 95 -8.05 -8.31 -22.34
CA LYS A 95 -8.38 -8.15 -20.92
C LYS A 95 -9.72 -7.41 -20.73
N CYS A 96 -10.00 -6.38 -21.53
CA CYS A 96 -11.29 -5.69 -21.55
C CYS A 96 -12.42 -6.62 -22.03
N LEU A 97 -12.18 -7.42 -23.07
CA LEU A 97 -13.15 -8.44 -23.53
C LEU A 97 -13.50 -9.45 -22.41
N LEU A 98 -12.51 -9.87 -21.63
CA LEU A 98 -12.73 -10.76 -20.49
C LEU A 98 -13.58 -10.09 -19.40
N GLN A 99 -13.37 -8.79 -19.13
CA GLN A 99 -14.21 -8.02 -18.22
C GLN A 99 -15.65 -7.87 -18.74
N ASP A 100 -15.85 -7.66 -20.04
CA ASP A 100 -17.18 -7.62 -20.67
C ASP A 100 -17.94 -8.94 -20.43
N LEU A 101 -17.27 -10.09 -20.62
CA LEU A 101 -17.85 -11.42 -20.39
C LEU A 101 -18.28 -11.63 -18.93
N TRP A 102 -17.47 -11.16 -17.98
CA TRP A 102 -17.78 -11.27 -16.55
C TRP A 102 -18.96 -10.38 -16.16
N THR A 103 -19.01 -9.17 -16.72
CA THR A 103 -20.09 -8.21 -16.46
C THR A 103 -21.43 -8.71 -16.99
N LEU A 104 -21.43 -9.43 -18.11
CA LEU A 104 -22.64 -10.07 -18.67
C LEU A 104 -23.06 -11.35 -17.95
N GLY A 105 -22.26 -11.88 -17.00
CA GLY A 105 -22.59 -13.11 -16.29
C GLY A 105 -22.57 -14.37 -17.16
N VAL A 106 -21.80 -14.37 -18.26
CA VAL A 106 -21.65 -15.55 -19.14
C VAL A 106 -21.02 -16.71 -18.37
N ASP A 107 -21.52 -17.93 -18.51
CA ASP A 107 -20.98 -19.12 -17.84
C ASP A 107 -19.58 -19.50 -18.36
N TRP A 108 -18.88 -20.37 -17.64
CA TRP A 108 -17.49 -20.72 -17.97
C TRP A 108 -17.31 -21.37 -19.33
N ASP A 109 -18.21 -22.30 -19.66
CA ASP A 109 -18.10 -23.17 -20.83
C ASP A 109 -19.22 -22.92 -21.85
N SER A 110 -20.06 -21.89 -21.61
CA SER A 110 -21.06 -21.45 -22.58
C SER A 110 -20.42 -20.73 -23.76
N GLU A 111 -21.13 -20.78 -24.89
CA GLU A 111 -20.77 -20.03 -26.09
C GLU A 111 -20.73 -18.51 -25.85
N LEU A 112 -19.82 -17.83 -26.55
CA LEU A 112 -19.72 -16.37 -26.49
C LEU A 112 -20.97 -15.70 -27.11
N PRO A 113 -21.53 -14.65 -26.48
CA PRO A 113 -22.57 -13.84 -27.09
C PRO A 113 -22.11 -13.25 -28.43
N PRO A 114 -23.00 -13.09 -29.44
CA PRO A 114 -22.60 -12.71 -30.81
C PRO A 114 -21.72 -11.46 -30.88
N LYS A 115 -22.05 -10.42 -30.10
CA LYS A 115 -21.30 -9.16 -30.05
C LYS A 115 -19.86 -9.35 -29.52
N LEU A 116 -19.68 -10.19 -28.50
CA LEU A 116 -18.37 -10.45 -27.91
C LEU A 116 -17.57 -11.47 -28.73
N ARG A 117 -18.26 -12.39 -29.41
CA ARG A 117 -17.67 -13.30 -30.40
C ARG A 117 -17.01 -12.52 -31.54
N HIS A 118 -17.67 -11.51 -32.08
CA HIS A 118 -17.07 -10.66 -33.12
C HIS A 118 -15.81 -9.94 -32.64
N LYS A 119 -15.82 -9.37 -31.42
CA LYS A 119 -14.63 -8.75 -30.81
C LYS A 119 -13.48 -9.75 -30.63
N TRP A 120 -13.80 -10.97 -30.20
CA TRP A 120 -12.85 -12.07 -30.06
C TRP A 120 -12.22 -12.42 -31.42
N GLN A 121 -13.06 -12.68 -32.43
CA GLN A 121 -12.61 -13.07 -33.78
C GLN A 121 -11.69 -12.02 -34.40
N GLN A 122 -12.05 -10.73 -34.26
CA GLN A 122 -11.21 -9.63 -34.71
C GLN A 122 -9.85 -9.61 -33.99
N TRP A 123 -9.83 -9.78 -32.67
CA TRP A 123 -8.56 -9.82 -31.92
C TRP A 123 -7.72 -11.04 -32.30
N SER A 124 -8.34 -12.21 -32.48
CA SER A 124 -7.64 -13.45 -32.84
C SER A 124 -7.03 -13.40 -34.24
N SER A 125 -7.70 -12.76 -35.22
CA SER A 125 -7.15 -12.60 -36.57
C SER A 125 -5.95 -11.66 -36.62
N GLU A 126 -5.83 -10.75 -35.65
CA GLU A 126 -4.71 -9.82 -35.54
C GLU A 126 -3.48 -10.44 -34.85
N ALA A 127 -3.61 -11.62 -34.23
CA ALA A 127 -2.57 -12.21 -33.37
C ALA A 127 -1.34 -12.74 -34.14
N GLU A 128 -1.48 -13.07 -35.42
CA GLU A 128 -0.33 -13.47 -36.26
C GLU A 128 0.70 -12.34 -36.37
N GLY A 129 0.25 -11.08 -36.37
CA GLY A 129 1.13 -9.90 -36.43
C GLY A 129 2.03 -9.73 -35.21
N LEU A 130 1.90 -10.55 -34.16
CA LEU A 130 2.81 -10.57 -33.02
C LEU A 130 4.24 -10.99 -33.41
N THR A 131 4.43 -11.73 -34.52
CA THR A 131 5.76 -12.13 -35.02
C THR A 131 6.65 -10.95 -35.37
N GLU A 132 6.04 -9.82 -35.75
CA GLU A 132 6.72 -8.61 -36.18
C GLU A 132 7.20 -7.75 -35.01
N ILE A 133 6.72 -8.02 -33.79
CA ILE A 133 7.05 -7.21 -32.62
C ILE A 133 8.32 -7.74 -31.97
N LYS A 134 9.42 -6.99 -32.14
CA LYS A 134 10.74 -7.32 -31.60
C LYS A 134 11.36 -6.07 -31.00
N ILE A 135 12.05 -6.21 -29.87
CA ILE A 135 12.78 -5.11 -29.23
C ILE A 135 14.25 -5.48 -29.05
N PRO A 136 15.18 -4.50 -29.15
CA PRO A 136 16.57 -4.72 -28.77
C PRO A 136 16.69 -5.15 -27.30
N ARG A 137 17.49 -6.19 -27.02
CA ARG A 137 17.77 -6.60 -25.63
C ARG A 137 18.61 -5.54 -24.90
N PHE A 138 19.59 -4.97 -25.60
CA PHE A 138 20.49 -3.97 -25.05
C PHE A 138 19.98 -2.56 -25.31
N TYR A 139 19.83 -1.75 -24.25
CA TYR A 139 19.21 -0.43 -24.35
C TYR A 139 20.01 0.58 -25.13
N LEU A 140 21.35 0.49 -25.13
CA LEU A 140 22.24 1.47 -25.74
C LEU A 140 22.60 1.14 -27.19
N GLY A 141 22.08 0.04 -27.75
CA GLY A 141 22.43 -0.41 -29.11
C GLY A 141 23.94 -0.53 -29.30
N ASP A 142 24.46 -0.02 -30.42
CA ASP A 142 25.90 -0.07 -30.76
C ASP A 142 26.70 1.13 -30.23
N VAL A 143 26.17 1.86 -29.23
CA VAL A 143 26.84 3.02 -28.65
C VAL A 143 27.95 2.55 -27.69
N ASP A 144 29.15 2.35 -28.23
CA ASP A 144 30.40 2.14 -27.48
C ASP A 144 31.01 3.47 -27.00
N GLN A 145 30.18 4.39 -26.51
CA GLN A 145 30.61 5.72 -26.07
C GLN A 145 30.15 6.00 -24.65
N GLU A 146 30.95 6.79 -23.93
CA GLU A 146 30.55 7.33 -22.63
C GLU A 146 29.29 8.20 -22.78
N LEU A 147 28.36 8.02 -21.84
CA LEU A 147 27.10 8.75 -21.81
C LEU A 147 27.28 10.03 -21.00
N SER A 148 26.83 11.16 -21.57
CA SER A 148 26.84 12.45 -20.87
C SER A 148 25.67 12.57 -19.90
N SER A 149 24.50 12.02 -20.24
CA SER A 149 23.32 12.02 -19.36
C SER A 149 22.37 10.87 -19.69
N VAL A 150 21.63 10.45 -18.66
CA VAL A 150 20.60 9.41 -18.77
C VAL A 150 19.36 9.85 -18.01
N ASP A 151 18.21 9.78 -18.67
CA ASP A 151 16.91 10.15 -18.14
C ASP A 151 15.89 9.01 -18.36
N ILE A 152 14.90 8.91 -17.49
CA ILE A 152 13.74 8.02 -17.62
C ILE A 152 12.51 8.89 -17.84
N HIS A 153 11.80 8.68 -18.94
CA HIS A 153 10.58 9.38 -19.26
C HIS A 153 9.37 8.45 -19.13
N CYS A 154 8.46 8.78 -18.23
CA CYS A 154 7.31 7.97 -17.89
C CYS A 154 6.02 8.66 -18.38
N PHE A 155 5.32 8.04 -19.32
CA PHE A 155 4.05 8.55 -19.84
C PHE A 155 2.89 7.78 -19.22
N SER A 156 1.78 8.47 -18.94
CA SER A 156 0.58 7.86 -18.37
C SER A 156 -0.67 8.38 -19.04
N ASP A 157 -1.64 7.48 -19.21
CA ASP A 157 -2.94 7.81 -19.79
C ASP A 157 -4.04 6.87 -19.27
N ALA A 158 -5.28 7.33 -19.35
CA ALA A 158 -6.46 6.54 -19.05
C ALA A 158 -7.61 6.79 -20.01
N SER A 159 -8.35 5.73 -20.28
CA SER A 159 -9.65 5.73 -20.93
C SER A 159 -10.70 5.15 -19.98
N LYS A 160 -11.98 5.18 -20.40
CA LYS A 160 -13.06 4.52 -19.65
C LYS A 160 -12.90 3.00 -19.56
N SER A 161 -12.10 2.39 -20.43
CA SER A 161 -11.93 0.94 -20.53
C SER A 161 -10.67 0.45 -19.82
N ALA A 162 -9.58 1.21 -19.89
CA ALA A 162 -8.29 0.83 -19.32
C ALA A 162 -7.41 2.04 -19.05
N TYR A 163 -6.39 1.86 -18.24
CA TYR A 163 -5.38 2.87 -17.95
C TYR A 163 -4.00 2.23 -17.90
N GLY A 164 -2.96 3.02 -18.16
CA GLY A 164 -1.62 2.46 -18.28
C GLY A 164 -0.51 3.48 -18.26
N THR A 165 0.70 2.96 -18.34
CA THR A 165 1.92 3.75 -18.36
C THR A 165 3.00 3.06 -19.17
N ILE A 166 3.90 3.84 -19.76
CA ILE A 166 5.05 3.39 -20.53
C ILE A 166 6.28 4.21 -20.15
N LEU A 167 7.43 3.54 -20.05
CA LEU A 167 8.71 4.13 -19.67
C LEU A 167 9.72 4.00 -20.80
N TYR A 168 10.42 5.09 -21.07
CA TYR A 168 11.55 5.14 -21.99
C TYR A 168 12.83 5.53 -21.26
N LEU A 169 13.93 4.94 -21.68
CA LEU A 169 15.27 5.40 -21.37
C LEU A 169 15.66 6.40 -22.44
N ARG A 170 16.04 7.61 -22.04
CA ARG A 170 16.64 8.61 -22.92
C ARG A 170 18.10 8.75 -22.50
N PHE A 171 19.02 8.70 -23.46
CA PHE A 171 20.43 8.88 -23.18
C PHE A 171 21.07 9.80 -24.21
N VAL A 172 22.07 10.55 -23.76
CA VAL A 172 22.83 11.48 -24.58
C VAL A 172 24.27 11.00 -24.60
N THR A 173 24.84 10.84 -25.79
CA THR A 173 26.25 10.46 -25.95
C THR A 173 27.16 11.68 -25.78
N CYS A 174 28.47 11.46 -25.61
CA CYS A 174 29.46 12.54 -25.62
C CYS A 174 29.48 13.34 -26.92
N ASN A 175 29.04 12.75 -28.05
CA ASN A 175 28.88 13.42 -29.34
C ASN A 175 27.54 14.17 -29.48
N ASN A 176 26.81 14.39 -28.38
CA ASN A 176 25.49 15.02 -28.35
C ASN A 176 24.40 14.30 -29.18
N LYS A 177 24.59 13.00 -29.48
CA LYS A 177 23.54 12.19 -30.09
C LYS A 177 22.53 11.81 -29.01
N ILE A 178 21.24 12.04 -29.27
CA ILE A 178 20.16 11.76 -28.33
C ILE A 178 19.35 10.57 -28.86
N GLU A 179 19.25 9.53 -28.05
CA GLU A 179 18.51 8.32 -28.39
C GLU A 179 17.53 7.93 -27.28
N THR A 180 16.57 7.10 -27.66
CA THR A 180 15.47 6.65 -26.80
C THR A 180 15.24 5.17 -26.99
N SER A 181 15.04 4.45 -25.88
CA SER A 181 14.80 3.02 -25.86
C SER A 181 13.63 2.68 -24.94
N PHE A 182 12.72 1.83 -25.42
CA PHE A 182 11.62 1.28 -24.61
C PHE A 182 12.19 0.50 -23.41
N ILE A 183 11.71 0.79 -22.20
CA ILE A 183 12.08 0.02 -21.00
C ILE A 183 11.01 -1.03 -20.69
N CYS A 184 9.80 -0.56 -20.39
CA CYS A 184 8.65 -1.39 -20.04
C CYS A 184 7.35 -0.60 -20.09
N SER A 185 6.23 -1.30 -20.12
CA SER A 185 4.90 -0.72 -19.98
C SER A 185 4.04 -1.52 -19.00
N LYS A 186 2.97 -0.90 -18.49
CA LYS A 186 2.02 -1.58 -17.62
C LYS A 186 0.61 -1.11 -17.88
N SER A 187 -0.29 -2.06 -18.08
CA SER A 187 -1.71 -1.82 -18.36
C SER A 187 -2.61 -2.43 -17.30
N ARG A 188 -3.73 -1.76 -17.01
CA ARG A 188 -4.80 -2.25 -16.13
C ARG A 188 -6.15 -1.92 -16.73
N VAL A 189 -7.08 -2.86 -16.63
CA VAL A 189 -8.48 -2.62 -17.01
C VAL A 189 -9.11 -1.68 -16.00
N ALA A 190 -9.94 -0.75 -16.46
CA ALA A 190 -10.65 0.18 -15.59
C ALA A 190 -11.55 -0.59 -14.60
N PRO A 191 -11.71 -0.12 -13.35
CA PRO A 191 -12.59 -0.78 -12.39
C PRO A 191 -14.04 -0.80 -12.85
N LEU A 192 -14.77 -1.89 -12.52
CA LEU A 192 -16.21 -2.01 -12.81
C LEU A 192 -17.04 -0.91 -12.14
N LYS A 193 -16.61 -0.46 -10.96
CA LYS A 193 -17.20 0.72 -10.31
C LYS A 193 -16.82 1.95 -11.12
N SER A 194 -17.79 2.57 -11.78
CA SER A 194 -17.59 3.73 -12.65
C SER A 194 -16.85 4.85 -11.91
N LEU A 195 -15.66 5.16 -12.40
CA LEU A 195 -14.87 6.32 -12.00
C LEU A 195 -14.99 7.39 -13.07
N THR A 196 -14.86 8.66 -12.67
CA THR A 196 -14.73 9.76 -13.62
C THR A 196 -13.40 9.63 -14.36
N LEU A 197 -13.34 10.13 -15.60
CA LEU A 197 -12.13 10.08 -16.41
C LEU A 197 -10.91 10.70 -15.70
N PRO A 198 -11.02 11.88 -15.04
CA PRO A 198 -9.91 12.46 -14.27
C PRO A 198 -9.39 11.54 -13.15
N ARG A 199 -10.27 10.80 -12.48
CA ARG A 199 -9.87 9.84 -11.43
C ARG A 199 -9.12 8.64 -12.00
N LEU A 200 -9.43 8.23 -13.23
CA LEU A 200 -8.70 7.18 -13.94
C LEU A 200 -7.34 7.69 -14.41
N GLU A 201 -7.27 8.90 -14.97
CA GLU A 201 -6.03 9.56 -15.38
C GLU A 201 -5.07 9.72 -14.19
N LEU A 202 -5.55 10.18 -13.02
CA LEU A 202 -4.75 10.23 -11.80
C LEU A 202 -4.29 8.83 -11.34
N THR A 203 -5.09 7.80 -11.59
CA THR A 203 -4.71 6.41 -11.26
C THR A 203 -3.64 5.88 -12.22
N ALA A 204 -3.65 6.31 -13.49
CA ALA A 204 -2.57 6.05 -14.44
C ALA A 204 -1.26 6.72 -14.01
N ALA A 205 -1.34 7.99 -13.58
CA ALA A 205 -0.21 8.73 -13.02
C ALA A 205 0.38 8.00 -11.80
N LEU A 206 -0.46 7.55 -10.86
CA LEU A 206 0.01 6.75 -9.72
C LEU A 206 0.68 5.44 -10.15
N LEU A 207 0.16 4.77 -11.19
CA LEU A 207 0.79 3.56 -11.74
C LEU A 207 2.18 3.87 -12.31
N SER A 208 2.33 5.01 -12.98
CA SER A 208 3.60 5.52 -13.52
C SER A 208 4.64 5.75 -12.42
N ALA A 209 4.29 6.49 -11.35
CA ALA A 209 5.16 6.75 -10.21
C ALA A 209 5.67 5.45 -9.55
N ARG A 210 4.76 4.49 -9.34
CA ARG A 210 5.11 3.17 -8.77
C ARG A 210 6.03 2.38 -9.68
N LEU A 211 5.75 2.34 -10.98
CA LEU A 211 6.54 1.59 -11.94
C LEU A 211 7.94 2.20 -12.09
N ALA A 212 8.04 3.52 -12.19
CA ALA A 212 9.31 4.24 -12.24
C ALA A 212 10.18 3.97 -11.00
N LYS A 213 9.59 3.96 -9.80
CA LYS A 213 10.31 3.61 -8.57
C LYS A 213 10.88 2.19 -8.61
N GLN A 214 10.09 1.22 -9.10
CA GLN A 214 10.54 -0.16 -9.26
C GLN A 214 11.67 -0.29 -10.28
N VAL A 215 11.50 0.30 -11.47
CA VAL A 215 12.51 0.28 -12.54
C VAL A 215 13.80 0.96 -12.09
N SER A 216 13.71 2.14 -11.49
CA SER A 216 14.86 2.87 -10.97
C SER A 216 15.64 2.07 -9.93
N SER A 217 14.97 1.27 -9.09
CA SER A 217 15.66 0.38 -8.13
C SER A 217 16.38 -0.81 -8.78
N CYS A 218 15.99 -1.19 -10.00
CA CYS A 218 16.61 -2.28 -10.75
C CYS A 218 17.76 -1.79 -11.65
N LEU A 219 17.71 -0.54 -12.11
CA LEU A 219 18.78 0.07 -12.90
C LEU A 219 19.97 0.38 -12.00
N LYS A 220 21.17 -0.06 -12.40
CA LYS A 220 22.41 0.11 -11.63
C LYS A 220 23.11 1.45 -11.90
N PHE A 221 22.40 2.43 -12.42
CA PHE A 221 22.91 3.76 -12.74
C PHE A 221 21.91 4.83 -12.32
N ASN A 222 22.41 6.03 -12.07
CA ASN A 222 21.58 7.17 -11.74
C ASN A 222 20.97 7.75 -13.02
N ALA A 223 19.65 7.97 -13.01
CA ALA A 223 18.95 8.63 -14.10
C ALA A 223 17.94 9.63 -13.52
N ASN A 224 17.81 10.79 -14.16
CA ASN A 224 16.73 11.71 -13.80
C ASN A 224 15.40 11.11 -14.25
N ILE A 225 14.32 11.36 -13.51
CA ILE A 225 13.01 10.81 -13.85
C ILE A 225 12.05 11.96 -14.15
N TYR A 226 11.37 11.85 -15.29
CA TYR A 226 10.34 12.79 -15.74
C TYR A 226 9.03 12.06 -15.97
N TYR A 227 7.93 12.67 -15.55
CA TYR A 227 6.59 12.11 -15.66
C TYR A 227 5.72 12.98 -16.56
N TRP A 228 4.93 12.36 -17.41
CA TRP A 228 4.12 13.02 -18.42
C TRP A 228 2.68 12.52 -18.39
N THR A 229 1.74 13.47 -18.42
CA THR A 229 0.30 13.23 -18.58
C THR A 229 -0.28 14.27 -19.52
N ASP A 230 -1.28 13.92 -20.29
CA ASP A 230 -2.10 14.82 -21.10
C ASP A 230 -3.34 15.34 -20.37
N SER A 231 -3.55 14.89 -19.13
CA SER A 231 -4.59 15.37 -18.25
C SER A 231 -4.10 16.57 -17.45
N LEU A 232 -4.53 17.77 -17.85
CA LEU A 232 -4.30 18.99 -17.07
C LEU A 232 -4.84 18.85 -15.64
N ILE A 233 -6.00 18.19 -15.47
CA ILE A 233 -6.60 17.99 -14.14
C ILE A 233 -5.66 17.15 -13.26
N SER A 234 -5.16 16.02 -13.78
CA SER A 234 -4.21 15.18 -13.03
C SER A 234 -2.91 15.91 -12.75
N TYR A 235 -2.37 16.64 -13.74
CA TYR A 235 -1.20 17.50 -13.59
C TYR A 235 -1.37 18.51 -12.44
N TYR A 236 -2.48 19.24 -12.40
CA TYR A 236 -2.76 20.21 -11.34
C TYR A 236 -2.96 19.55 -9.97
N TRP A 237 -3.67 18.43 -9.90
CA TRP A 237 -3.84 17.69 -8.64
C TRP A 237 -2.50 17.21 -8.06
N ILE A 238 -1.59 16.74 -8.91
CA ILE A 238 -0.27 16.25 -8.47
C ILE A 238 0.60 17.38 -7.93
N ARG A 239 0.53 18.58 -8.53
CA ARG A 239 1.30 19.76 -8.09
C ARG A 239 0.63 20.54 -6.96
N GLY A 240 -0.66 20.33 -6.72
CA GLY A 240 -1.42 21.00 -5.66
C GLY A 240 -1.19 20.42 -4.26
N ASP A 241 -1.74 21.10 -3.25
CA ASP A 241 -1.78 20.59 -1.87
C ASP A 241 -2.77 19.41 -1.77
N SER A 242 -2.23 18.21 -1.58
CA SER A 242 -3.01 16.98 -1.40
C SER A 242 -4.06 17.08 -0.28
N SER A 243 -3.82 17.92 0.74
CA SER A 243 -4.71 18.09 1.90
C SER A 243 -6.04 18.79 1.57
N ALA A 244 -6.11 19.46 0.41
CA ALA A 244 -7.28 20.20 -0.07
C ALA A 244 -8.29 19.32 -0.84
N PHE A 245 -7.91 18.11 -1.24
CA PHE A 245 -8.76 17.24 -2.07
C PHE A 245 -9.56 16.23 -1.24
N LYS A 246 -10.68 15.76 -1.82
CA LYS A 246 -11.46 14.65 -1.28
C LYS A 246 -10.62 13.37 -1.13
N PRO A 247 -10.99 12.43 -0.22
CA PRO A 247 -10.15 11.29 0.15
C PRO A 247 -9.59 10.44 -1.00
N TYR A 248 -10.36 10.22 -2.08
CA TYR A 248 -9.91 9.42 -3.22
C TYR A 248 -8.70 10.05 -3.95
N ILE A 249 -8.78 11.35 -4.20
CA ILE A 249 -7.74 12.15 -4.88
C ILE A 249 -6.59 12.36 -3.91
N LYS A 250 -6.87 12.85 -2.70
CA LYS A 250 -5.88 13.09 -1.64
C LYS A 250 -4.95 11.90 -1.43
N ASN A 251 -5.49 10.70 -1.21
CA ASN A 251 -4.65 9.53 -0.92
C ASN A 251 -3.72 9.17 -2.09
N ARG A 252 -4.18 9.33 -3.34
CA ARG A 252 -3.37 9.04 -4.53
C ARG A 252 -2.32 10.11 -4.78
N VAL A 253 -2.69 11.38 -4.64
CA VAL A 253 -1.75 12.50 -4.76
C VAL A 253 -0.67 12.39 -3.68
N GLN A 254 -1.03 12.11 -2.43
CA GLN A 254 -0.05 11.88 -1.35
C GLN A 254 0.94 10.77 -1.67
N GLU A 255 0.46 9.67 -2.24
CA GLU A 255 1.34 8.57 -2.64
C GLU A 255 2.25 8.97 -3.82
N ILE A 256 1.72 9.64 -4.85
CA ILE A 256 2.51 10.16 -5.97
C ILE A 256 3.61 11.10 -5.46
N GLN A 257 3.25 12.05 -4.59
CA GLN A 257 4.18 13.01 -3.98
C GLN A 257 5.21 12.35 -3.04
N SER A 258 4.91 11.17 -2.50
CA SER A 258 5.88 10.38 -1.72
C SER A 258 6.86 9.57 -2.58
N LEU A 259 6.47 9.28 -3.83
CA LEU A 259 7.25 8.47 -4.78
C LEU A 259 8.03 9.32 -5.79
N SER A 260 7.60 10.56 -6.02
CA SER A 260 8.14 11.48 -7.02
C SER A 260 7.99 12.92 -6.57
N ASP A 261 8.90 13.78 -7.02
CA ASP A 261 8.79 15.21 -6.76
C ASP A 261 7.77 15.84 -7.73
N PRO A 262 6.81 16.67 -7.27
CA PRO A 262 5.84 17.34 -8.13
C PRO A 262 6.45 18.17 -9.28
N SER A 263 7.68 18.67 -9.12
CA SER A 263 8.42 19.40 -10.16
C SER A 263 8.87 18.51 -11.33
N GLN A 264 8.91 17.19 -11.15
CA GLN A 264 9.24 16.22 -12.19
C GLN A 264 8.06 15.91 -13.13
N TRP A 265 6.86 16.38 -12.79
CA TRP A 265 5.64 16.17 -13.57
C TRP A 265 5.44 17.29 -14.59
N GLY A 266 5.25 16.90 -15.85
CA GLY A 266 4.98 17.76 -17.00
C GLY A 266 3.67 17.39 -17.69
N HIS A 267 3.11 18.34 -18.44
CA HIS A 267 1.97 18.09 -19.32
C HIS A 267 2.44 17.90 -20.76
N CYS A 268 2.06 16.80 -21.41
CA CYS A 268 2.27 16.59 -22.85
C CYS A 268 0.96 16.68 -23.64
N PRO A 269 0.98 17.08 -24.93
CA PRO A 269 -0.19 16.95 -25.78
C PRO A 269 -0.64 15.49 -25.91
N GLY A 270 -1.94 15.21 -25.89
CA GLY A 270 -2.45 13.84 -25.99
C GLY A 270 -2.05 13.11 -27.27
N LYS A 271 -1.84 13.83 -28.39
CA LYS A 271 -1.33 13.24 -29.65
C LYS A 271 0.12 12.73 -29.53
N ASP A 272 0.87 13.29 -28.58
CA ASP A 272 2.27 12.94 -28.31
C ASP A 272 2.37 11.97 -27.12
N ASN A 273 1.25 11.51 -26.56
CA ASN A 273 1.21 10.62 -25.41
C ASN A 273 1.17 9.15 -25.85
N PRO A 274 2.28 8.39 -25.79
CA PRO A 274 2.30 6.99 -26.19
C PRO A 274 1.44 6.10 -25.30
N ALA A 275 1.10 6.54 -24.08
CA ALA A 275 0.25 5.77 -23.17
C ALA A 275 -1.21 5.67 -23.65
N ASP A 276 -1.66 6.52 -24.58
CA ASP A 276 -3.00 6.44 -25.21
C ASP A 276 -3.21 5.10 -25.92
N LEU A 277 -2.15 4.54 -26.53
CA LEU A 277 -2.19 3.20 -27.13
C LEU A 277 -2.49 2.12 -26.10
N ILE A 278 -2.01 2.25 -24.85
CA ILE A 278 -2.30 1.28 -23.78
C ILE A 278 -3.71 1.44 -23.25
N SER A 279 -4.18 2.68 -23.09
CA SER A 279 -5.49 2.94 -22.50
C SER A 279 -6.63 2.57 -23.45
N ARG A 280 -6.43 2.69 -24.77
CA ARG A 280 -7.44 2.36 -25.81
C ARG A 280 -7.23 0.99 -26.46
N GLY A 281 -5.98 0.56 -26.58
CA GLY A 281 -5.57 -0.65 -27.27
C GLY A 281 -5.43 -0.47 -28.79
N THR A 282 -4.60 -1.31 -29.41
CA THR A 282 -4.36 -1.35 -30.85
C THR A 282 -4.18 -2.78 -31.38
N SER A 283 -4.16 -2.97 -32.69
CA SER A 283 -3.86 -4.25 -33.34
C SER A 283 -2.34 -4.52 -33.35
N ALA A 284 -1.91 -5.78 -33.39
CA ALA A 284 -0.48 -6.14 -33.42
C ALA A 284 0.29 -5.50 -34.59
N VAL A 285 -0.29 -5.49 -35.80
CA VAL A 285 0.34 -4.90 -37.00
C VAL A 285 0.56 -3.39 -36.82
N LYS A 286 -0.48 -2.66 -36.40
CA LYS A 286 -0.36 -1.22 -36.11
C LYS A 286 0.61 -0.95 -34.97
N LEU A 287 0.69 -1.82 -33.97
CA LEU A 287 1.63 -1.68 -32.85
C LEU A 287 3.08 -1.83 -33.33
N ALA A 288 3.35 -2.85 -34.17
CA ALA A 288 4.67 -3.09 -34.74
C ALA A 288 5.20 -1.88 -35.51
N GLN A 289 4.34 -1.17 -36.23
CA GLN A 289 4.68 0.00 -37.06
C GLN A 289 4.60 1.35 -36.31
N ASN A 290 4.34 1.35 -35.00
CA ASN A 290 4.07 2.59 -34.27
C ASN A 290 5.35 3.20 -33.68
N GLU A 291 5.91 4.20 -34.38
CA GLU A 291 7.10 4.93 -33.93
C GLU A 291 6.93 5.60 -32.56
N LEU A 292 5.74 6.16 -32.28
CA LEU A 292 5.44 6.81 -31.00
C LEU A 292 5.53 5.80 -29.85
N TRP A 293 5.06 4.56 -30.04
CA TRP A 293 5.14 3.50 -29.04
C TRP A 293 6.58 3.05 -28.77
N TRP A 294 7.41 2.91 -29.81
CA TRP A 294 8.76 2.35 -29.64
C TRP A 294 9.80 3.37 -29.23
N HIS A 295 9.69 4.61 -29.70
CA HIS A 295 10.68 5.66 -29.49
C HIS A 295 10.17 6.84 -28.66
N GLY A 296 8.89 6.84 -28.27
CA GLY A 296 8.27 7.99 -27.64
C GLY A 296 8.12 9.17 -28.60
N PRO A 297 7.66 10.32 -28.10
CA PRO A 297 7.41 11.47 -28.96
C PRO A 297 8.70 12.09 -29.51
N PRO A 298 8.68 12.68 -30.73
CA PRO A 298 9.89 13.16 -31.42
C PRO A 298 10.74 14.15 -30.61
N TRP A 299 10.12 14.96 -29.77
CA TRP A 299 10.81 15.94 -28.93
C TRP A 299 11.70 15.31 -27.85
N LEU A 300 11.56 14.02 -27.53
CA LEU A 300 12.52 13.32 -26.66
C LEU A 300 13.90 13.19 -27.29
N LYS A 301 13.98 13.17 -28.62
CA LYS A 301 15.24 13.16 -29.39
C LYS A 301 15.86 14.55 -29.51
N LEU A 302 15.26 15.57 -28.90
CA LEU A 302 15.75 16.95 -28.87
C LEU A 302 16.26 17.32 -27.46
N THR A 303 16.82 18.52 -27.34
CA THR A 303 17.25 19.09 -26.06
C THR A 303 16.05 19.39 -25.16
N PRO A 304 16.25 19.47 -23.82
CA PRO A 304 15.17 19.74 -22.87
C PRO A 304 14.35 21.02 -23.12
N ASP A 305 14.91 22.00 -23.82
CA ASP A 305 14.23 23.26 -24.17
C ASP A 305 13.04 23.04 -25.13
N HIS A 306 13.04 21.93 -25.86
CA HIS A 306 11.98 21.57 -26.79
C HIS A 306 10.88 20.71 -26.15
N TRP A 307 11.02 20.35 -24.87
CA TRP A 307 10.02 19.53 -24.19
C TRP A 307 8.77 20.34 -23.86
N PRO A 308 7.57 19.75 -23.94
CA PRO A 308 6.33 20.48 -23.73
C PRO A 308 6.21 20.99 -22.27
N ASN A 309 5.77 22.25 -22.13
CA ASN A 309 5.19 22.85 -20.91
C ASN A 309 5.80 22.42 -19.55
N ARG A 310 7.11 22.66 -19.34
CA ARG A 310 7.71 22.59 -17.98
C ARG A 310 7.20 23.71 -17.05
N HIS A 311 6.83 24.85 -17.63
CA HIS A 311 6.53 26.09 -16.93
C HIS A 311 5.19 26.68 -17.37
N ARG A 312 4.09 25.91 -17.30
CA ARG A 312 2.81 26.61 -17.11
C ARG A 312 2.85 27.14 -15.69
N ASP A 313 2.99 28.45 -15.58
CA ASP A 313 2.67 29.16 -14.35
C ASP A 313 1.29 28.67 -13.88
N ILE A 314 1.16 28.58 -12.56
CA ILE A 314 -0.10 28.27 -11.89
C ILE A 314 -1.03 29.44 -12.19
N LEU A 315 -1.61 29.46 -13.40
CA LEU A 315 -2.81 30.20 -13.67
C LEU A 315 -3.83 29.59 -12.73
N ASP A 316 -4.37 30.43 -11.84
CA ASP A 316 -5.57 30.18 -11.04
C ASP A 316 -6.69 29.76 -11.99
N SER A 317 -6.63 28.51 -12.42
CA SER A 317 -7.63 27.93 -13.27
C SER A 317 -8.64 27.34 -12.30
N GLU A 318 -9.87 27.83 -12.43
CA GLU A 318 -11.10 27.35 -11.82
C GLU A 318 -11.41 25.88 -12.21
N LEU A 319 -10.40 25.01 -12.30
CA LEU A 319 -10.51 23.63 -12.71
C LEU A 319 -10.85 22.76 -11.50
N CYS A 320 -12.10 22.33 -11.49
CA CYS A 320 -12.72 21.34 -10.60
C CYS A 320 -12.86 21.75 -9.12
N SER A 321 -13.65 22.80 -8.89
CA SER A 321 -14.24 23.10 -7.57
C SER A 321 -15.03 21.93 -6.95
N GLU A 322 -15.47 20.96 -7.77
CA GLU A 322 -16.25 19.80 -7.32
C GLU A 322 -15.44 18.72 -6.56
N GLU A 323 -14.13 18.57 -6.81
CA GLU A 323 -13.29 17.53 -6.19
C GLU A 323 -12.35 18.07 -5.10
N LEU A 324 -12.29 19.39 -4.96
CA LEU A 324 -11.85 20.03 -3.74
C LEU A 324 -12.79 19.62 -2.60
N GLU A 325 -12.23 19.34 -1.42
CA GLU A 325 -13.06 19.41 -0.23
C GLU A 325 -13.57 20.84 -0.16
N TYR A 326 -14.88 21.02 -0.23
CA TYR A 326 -15.53 22.26 0.13
C TYR A 326 -15.25 22.47 1.62
N ARG A 327 -14.08 23.00 1.94
CA ARG A 327 -13.94 23.83 3.12
C ARG A 327 -14.75 25.04 2.73
N SER A 328 -16.03 25.05 3.07
CA SER A 328 -16.81 26.27 3.04
C SER A 328 -16.02 27.26 3.90
N SER A 329 -15.21 28.10 3.23
CA SER A 329 -14.89 29.42 3.73
C SER A 329 -16.20 30.15 3.66
N VAL A 330 -17.06 29.91 4.66
CA VAL A 330 -18.17 30.79 4.92
C VAL A 330 -17.50 32.14 5.14
N HIS A 331 -17.63 33.05 4.17
CA HIS A 331 -17.56 34.46 4.47
C HIS A 331 -18.72 34.73 5.43
N VAL A 332 -18.50 34.44 6.71
CA VAL A 332 -19.42 34.78 7.78
C VAL A 332 -19.38 36.29 7.85
N ALA A 333 -20.46 36.93 7.36
CA ALA A 333 -20.81 38.26 7.80
C ALA A 333 -20.72 38.27 9.33
N VAL A 334 -19.78 39.06 9.84
CA VAL A 334 -19.30 39.04 11.23
C VAL A 334 -20.48 39.07 12.19
N THR A 335 -20.76 37.93 12.81
CA THR A 335 -21.29 37.87 14.17
C THR A 335 -20.41 36.89 14.94
N GLN A 336 -19.71 37.44 15.93
CA GLN A 336 -18.58 36.83 16.62
C GLN A 336 -18.91 35.44 17.19
N GLN A 337 -18.43 34.37 16.56
CA GLN A 337 -18.08 33.13 17.26
C GLN A 337 -16.62 32.81 16.98
N ARG A 338 -15.77 32.97 18.01
CA ARG A 338 -14.35 32.62 17.97
C ARG A 338 -14.20 31.11 17.88
N GLU A 339 -14.23 30.55 16.67
CA GLU A 339 -13.67 29.22 16.47
C GLU A 339 -12.15 29.26 16.72
N SER A 340 -11.66 28.36 17.57
CA SER A 340 -10.22 28.20 17.79
C SER A 340 -9.57 27.78 16.48
N ARG A 341 -8.60 28.56 15.98
CA ARG A 341 -7.82 28.26 14.77
C ARG A 341 -6.90 27.03 14.91
N VAL A 342 -6.83 26.44 16.10
CA VAL A 342 -6.03 25.25 16.41
C VAL A 342 -6.96 24.04 16.51
N ASP A 343 -6.80 23.05 15.64
CA ASP A 343 -7.59 21.81 15.72
C ASP A 343 -7.09 20.92 16.87
N ILE A 344 -7.91 20.78 17.90
CA ILE A 344 -7.62 19.98 19.09
C ILE A 344 -7.46 18.49 18.80
N ASN A 345 -8.09 17.97 17.74
CA ASN A 345 -8.08 16.53 17.44
C ASN A 345 -6.71 16.04 16.96
N ARG A 346 -5.83 16.95 16.55
CA ARG A 346 -4.45 16.64 16.13
C ARG A 346 -3.50 16.38 17.29
N PHE A 347 -3.93 16.59 18.53
CA PHE A 347 -3.06 16.51 19.71
C PHE A 347 -3.34 15.26 20.53
N SER A 348 -2.26 14.58 20.92
CA SER A 348 -2.26 13.45 21.86
C SER A 348 -1.77 13.83 23.27
N SER A 349 -1.27 15.06 23.46
CA SER A 349 -0.76 15.56 24.74
C SER A 349 -1.28 16.97 25.02
N LEU A 350 -1.86 17.17 26.21
CA LEU A 350 -2.34 18.49 26.66
C LEU A 350 -1.17 19.50 26.73
N LYS A 351 0.00 19.09 27.22
CA LYS A 351 1.18 19.97 27.30
C LYS A 351 1.57 20.52 25.92
N LYS A 352 1.52 19.68 24.87
CA LYS A 352 1.82 20.09 23.49
C LYS A 352 0.75 21.04 22.95
N LEU A 353 -0.53 20.76 23.20
CA LEU A 353 -1.64 21.63 22.81
C LEU A 353 -1.48 23.04 23.42
N LEU A 354 -1.23 23.12 24.73
CA LEU A 354 -1.06 24.40 25.42
C LEU A 354 0.16 25.18 24.92
N LYS A 355 1.30 24.52 24.71
CA LYS A 355 2.50 25.18 24.15
C LYS A 355 2.28 25.71 22.73
N VAL A 356 1.64 24.94 21.86
CA VAL A 356 1.34 25.40 20.49
C VAL A 356 0.35 26.57 20.52
N THR A 357 -0.67 26.50 21.38
CA THR A 357 -1.64 27.60 21.53
C THR A 357 -0.97 28.87 22.06
N ALA A 358 -0.07 28.75 23.04
CA ALA A 358 0.73 29.85 23.56
C ALA A 358 1.60 30.50 22.47
N TRP A 359 2.30 29.69 21.66
CA TRP A 359 3.07 30.19 20.51
C TRP A 359 2.21 30.93 19.48
N VAL A 360 1.02 30.42 19.18
CA VAL A 360 0.08 31.07 18.26
C VAL A 360 -0.39 32.41 18.81
N PHE A 361 -0.72 32.48 20.10
CA PHE A 361 -1.12 33.75 20.73
C PHE A 361 0.02 34.76 20.76
N ARG A 362 1.24 34.33 21.09
CA ARG A 362 2.42 35.17 21.01
C ARG A 362 2.64 35.70 19.60
N PHE A 363 2.59 34.83 18.59
CA PHE A 363 2.71 35.25 17.19
C PHE A 363 1.66 36.30 16.81
N VAL A 364 0.39 36.07 17.18
CA VAL A 364 -0.70 37.02 16.89
C VAL A 364 -0.50 38.35 17.61
N ASN A 365 -0.02 38.35 18.86
CA ASN A 365 0.27 39.57 19.61
C ASN A 365 1.47 40.32 19.00
N ASN A 366 2.54 39.62 18.65
CA ASN A 366 3.73 40.21 18.02
C ASN A 366 3.43 40.78 16.63
N ALA A 367 2.53 40.14 15.87
CA ALA A 367 2.07 40.66 14.59
C ALA A 367 1.18 41.91 14.73
N ARG A 368 0.69 42.22 15.94
CA ARG A 368 -0.17 43.38 16.24
C ARG A 368 0.56 44.51 16.97
N ILE A 369 1.61 44.20 17.73
CA ILE A 369 2.37 45.15 18.55
C ILE A 369 3.87 44.91 18.29
N VAL A 370 4.56 45.89 17.69
CA VAL A 370 5.94 45.75 17.17
C VAL A 370 7.03 45.90 18.24
N ASN A 371 6.71 46.20 19.50
CA ASN A 371 7.67 46.84 20.41
C ASN A 371 7.98 46.16 21.75
N GLU A 372 7.99 44.83 21.86
CA GLU A 372 8.56 44.17 23.06
C GLU A 372 9.60 43.11 22.70
N SER A 373 10.69 43.09 23.49
CA SER A 373 11.79 42.15 23.33
C SER A 373 11.29 40.70 23.43
N MET A 374 11.65 39.88 22.44
CA MET A 374 11.20 38.50 22.39
C MET A 374 11.90 37.66 23.46
N ASN A 375 11.15 37.20 24.46
CA ASN A 375 11.59 36.11 25.31
C ASN A 375 11.68 34.82 24.48
N PHE A 376 12.86 34.18 24.43
CA PHE A 376 13.09 32.96 23.64
C PHE A 376 12.21 31.77 24.07
N TYR A 377 11.76 31.76 25.33
CA TYR A 377 10.98 30.68 25.93
C TYR A 377 9.52 31.09 26.18
N ILE A 378 8.60 30.13 26.12
CA ILE A 378 7.20 30.33 26.56
C ILE A 378 7.18 30.49 28.08
N THR A 379 6.48 31.52 28.57
CA THR A 379 6.30 31.76 30.01
C THR A 379 5.17 30.91 30.58
N THR A 380 5.16 30.75 31.91
CA THR A 380 4.07 30.06 32.61
C THR A 380 2.73 30.76 32.40
N ASP A 381 2.72 32.09 32.35
CA ASP A 381 1.50 32.89 32.16
C ASP A 381 0.89 32.67 30.78
N GLU A 382 1.70 32.52 29.73
CA GLU A 382 1.19 32.20 28.40
C GLU A 382 0.57 30.80 28.32
N ILE A 383 1.13 29.82 29.04
CA ILE A 383 0.56 28.48 29.13
C ILE A 383 -0.75 28.52 29.91
N GLN A 384 -0.82 29.28 31.01
CA GLN A 384 -2.06 29.48 31.78
C GLN A 384 -3.13 30.19 30.94
N ASN A 385 -2.77 31.22 30.17
CA ASN A 385 -3.66 31.91 29.25
C ASN A 385 -4.18 30.98 28.14
N ALA A 386 -3.32 30.12 27.60
CA ALA A 386 -3.72 29.08 26.64
C ALA A 386 -4.70 28.08 27.27
N GLU A 387 -4.44 27.62 28.49
CA GLU A 387 -5.34 26.69 29.21
C GLU A 387 -6.69 27.34 29.48
N PHE A 388 -6.69 28.57 29.97
CA PHE A 388 -7.88 29.36 30.24
C PHE A 388 -8.72 29.60 28.98
N PHE A 389 -8.07 29.91 27.85
CA PHE A 389 -8.74 30.02 26.56
C PHE A 389 -9.47 28.72 26.18
N TRP A 390 -8.80 27.57 26.31
CA TRP A 390 -9.40 26.29 25.97
C TRP A 390 -10.56 25.92 26.90
N LEU A 391 -10.46 26.22 28.19
CA LEU A 391 -11.56 26.04 29.14
C LEU A 391 -12.79 26.86 28.71
N LYS A 392 -12.62 28.15 28.41
CA LYS A 392 -13.70 29.01 27.91
C LYS A 392 -14.28 28.51 26.60
N TYR A 393 -13.42 28.12 25.66
CA TYR A 393 -13.84 27.64 24.35
C TYR A 393 -14.67 26.36 24.47
N VAL A 394 -14.22 25.38 25.27
CA VAL A 394 -14.93 24.12 25.48
C VAL A 394 -16.25 24.35 26.20
N GLN A 395 -16.27 25.19 27.24
CA GLN A 395 -17.50 25.50 27.95
C GLN A 395 -18.50 26.23 27.07
N TYR A 396 -18.08 27.22 26.30
CA TYR A 396 -18.96 27.91 25.37
C TYR A 396 -19.49 26.97 24.29
N LYS A 397 -18.65 26.04 23.79
CA LYS A 397 -19.07 25.07 22.77
C LYS A 397 -20.18 24.12 23.24
N PHE A 398 -20.15 23.69 24.50
CA PHE A 398 -21.07 22.68 25.02
C PHE A 398 -22.17 23.22 25.95
N TYR A 399 -21.95 24.38 26.56
CA TYR A 399 -22.83 25.00 27.56
C TYR A 399 -23.15 26.47 27.23
N SER A 400 -23.16 26.86 25.95
CA SER A 400 -23.43 28.25 25.53
C SER A 400 -24.76 28.77 26.03
N ALA A 401 -25.83 27.96 25.93
CA ALA A 401 -27.16 28.33 26.39
C ALA A 401 -27.15 28.65 27.88
N GLU A 402 -26.55 27.79 28.69
CA GLU A 402 -26.47 27.96 30.14
C GLU A 402 -25.60 29.16 30.55
N ILE A 403 -24.48 29.37 29.86
CA ILE A 403 -23.62 30.55 30.09
C ILE A 403 -24.39 31.84 29.76
N LEU A 404 -25.14 31.87 28.66
CA LEU A 404 -25.93 33.05 28.27
C LEU A 404 -27.08 33.32 29.24
N THR A 405 -27.77 32.28 29.71
CA THR A 405 -28.83 32.39 30.73
C THR A 405 -28.26 32.92 32.07
N LEU A 406 -27.13 32.39 32.53
CA LEU A 406 -26.48 32.86 33.76
C LEU A 406 -25.94 34.28 33.63
N LYS A 407 -25.45 34.69 32.44
CA LYS A 407 -25.06 36.09 32.18
C LYS A 407 -26.22 37.07 32.27
N ARG A 408 -27.45 36.61 32.00
CA ARG A 408 -28.69 37.40 32.12
C ARG A 408 -29.30 37.34 33.53
N ASN A 409 -28.63 36.70 34.49
CA ASN A 409 -29.14 36.44 35.84
C ASN A 409 -30.48 35.67 35.85
N GLU A 410 -30.74 34.86 34.82
CA GLU A 410 -31.95 34.04 34.71
C GLU A 410 -31.73 32.63 35.27
N GLN A 411 -32.79 31.98 35.77
CA GLN A 411 -32.72 30.60 36.26
C GLN A 411 -32.60 29.57 35.12
N LEU A 412 -31.75 28.56 35.31
CA LEU A 412 -31.55 27.48 34.32
C LEU A 412 -32.80 26.59 34.17
N ARG A 413 -33.41 26.63 32.98
CA ARG A 413 -34.69 25.97 32.71
C ARG A 413 -34.57 24.50 32.27
N CYS A 414 -33.49 24.05 31.60
CA CYS A 414 -33.59 22.82 30.77
C CYS A 414 -32.46 21.75 30.80
N SER A 415 -31.27 21.93 31.39
CA SER A 415 -30.24 20.86 31.36
C SER A 415 -30.13 20.08 32.69
N TYR A 416 -30.73 18.89 32.74
CA TYR A 416 -30.74 18.04 33.95
C TYR A 416 -29.33 17.58 34.39
N GLU A 417 -28.35 17.53 33.48
CA GLU A 417 -27.00 17.01 33.78
C GLU A 417 -26.18 17.94 34.67
N ILE A 418 -26.26 19.26 34.45
CA ILE A 418 -25.47 20.24 35.21
C ILE A 418 -26.31 21.03 36.21
N LYS A 419 -27.64 21.12 36.06
CA LYS A 419 -28.52 21.80 37.03
C LYS A 419 -28.40 21.24 38.44
N SER A 420 -28.21 19.92 38.58
CA SER A 420 -27.99 19.24 39.87
C SER A 420 -26.69 19.66 40.57
N LEU A 421 -25.74 20.25 39.84
CA LEU A 421 -24.44 20.69 40.33
C LEU A 421 -24.43 22.15 40.77
N VAL A 422 -25.59 22.82 40.79
CA VAL A 422 -25.75 24.24 41.14
C VAL A 422 -24.66 25.10 40.46
N PRO A 423 -24.67 25.18 39.11
CA PRO A 423 -23.61 25.83 38.38
C PRO A 423 -23.74 27.35 38.51
N TYR A 424 -22.62 28.04 38.67
CA TYR A 424 -22.55 29.50 38.64
C TYR A 424 -21.44 29.96 37.70
N LEU A 425 -21.54 31.20 37.22
CA LEU A 425 -20.52 31.80 36.38
C LEU A 425 -19.55 32.59 37.26
N GLY A 426 -18.28 32.20 37.27
CA GLY A 426 -17.24 32.93 38.00
C GLY A 426 -16.89 34.27 37.35
N GLU A 427 -16.19 35.14 38.08
CA GLU A 427 -15.67 36.43 37.58
C GLU A 427 -14.79 36.25 36.33
N ASP A 428 -14.09 35.12 36.29
CA ASP A 428 -13.26 34.68 35.18
C ASP A 428 -14.08 34.24 33.95
N ASN A 429 -15.41 34.32 33.99
CA ASN A 429 -16.34 33.84 32.97
C ASN A 429 -16.22 32.32 32.69
N LEU A 430 -15.81 31.53 33.68
CA LEU A 430 -15.89 30.07 33.62
C LEU A 430 -17.10 29.56 34.41
N LEU A 431 -17.77 28.56 33.85
CA LEU A 431 -18.85 27.83 34.50
C LEU A 431 -18.27 26.90 35.58
N ARG A 432 -18.60 27.15 36.83
CA ARG A 432 -18.06 26.44 38.00
C ARG A 432 -19.17 25.87 38.86
N ILE A 433 -18.81 24.92 39.71
CA ILE A 433 -19.70 24.34 40.71
C ILE A 433 -19.65 25.18 41.99
N THR A 434 -20.81 25.47 42.57
CA THR A 434 -20.88 25.86 43.98
C THR A 434 -21.40 24.70 44.83
N GLY A 435 -21.13 24.70 46.13
CA GLY A 435 -21.50 23.56 46.97
C GLY A 435 -21.16 23.71 48.45
N ARG A 436 -21.11 22.57 49.14
CA ARG A 436 -20.99 22.48 50.61
C ARG A 436 -19.57 22.69 51.15
N LEU A 437 -18.60 22.98 50.28
CA LEU A 437 -17.18 23.13 50.65
C LEU A 437 -16.73 24.59 50.78
N LEU A 438 -17.68 25.54 50.87
CA LEU A 438 -17.38 26.97 51.01
C LEU A 438 -16.54 27.27 52.25
N GLU A 439 -16.91 26.67 53.38
CA GLU A 439 -16.25 26.85 54.69
C GLU A 439 -15.02 25.95 54.89
N ALA A 440 -14.70 25.07 53.93
CA ALA A 440 -13.54 24.18 54.06
C ALA A 440 -12.23 24.96 53.87
N ASP A 441 -11.15 24.56 54.54
CA ASP A 441 -9.81 25.15 54.30
C ASP A 441 -9.17 24.53 53.04
N LEU A 442 -9.71 24.90 51.88
CA LEU A 442 -9.32 24.40 50.55
C LEU A 442 -9.06 25.54 49.58
N CYS A 443 -8.26 25.28 48.55
CA CYS A 443 -8.00 26.23 47.48
C CYS A 443 -9.29 26.56 46.69
N PHE A 444 -9.36 27.75 46.10
CA PHE A 444 -10.53 28.21 45.34
C PHE A 444 -10.96 27.22 44.24
N GLY A 445 -10.01 26.62 43.51
CA GLY A 445 -10.30 25.61 42.49
C GLY A 445 -10.91 24.32 43.03
N GLU A 446 -10.58 23.94 44.27
CA GLU A 446 -11.10 22.73 44.93
C GLU A 446 -12.51 22.98 45.50
N LYS A 447 -12.77 24.20 45.97
CA LYS A 447 -14.11 24.64 46.37
C LYS A 447 -15.04 24.80 45.16
N HIS A 448 -14.49 25.32 44.06
CA HIS A 448 -15.23 25.72 42.87
C HIS A 448 -14.65 25.13 41.58
N PRO A 449 -14.71 23.80 41.40
CA PRO A 449 -14.15 23.15 40.23
C PRO A 449 -14.87 23.56 38.95
N VAL A 450 -14.10 23.67 37.86
CA VAL A 450 -14.57 24.08 36.54
C VAL A 450 -15.35 22.93 35.89
N ILE A 451 -16.56 23.19 35.41
CA ILE A 451 -17.40 22.17 34.78
C ILE A 451 -16.90 21.90 33.36
N LEU A 452 -16.63 20.64 33.04
CA LEU A 452 -16.19 20.22 31.69
C LEU A 452 -17.07 19.10 31.11
N PRO A 453 -17.34 19.13 29.80
CA PRO A 453 -18.13 18.10 29.13
C PRO A 453 -17.37 16.77 29.07
N ARG A 454 -18.09 15.66 29.21
CA ARG A 454 -17.52 14.31 29.12
C ARG A 454 -16.98 13.98 27.73
N HIS A 455 -17.75 14.31 26.68
CA HIS A 455 -17.48 13.94 25.30
C HIS A 455 -16.71 15.04 24.57
N CYS A 456 -15.49 15.33 25.04
CA CYS A 456 -14.64 16.34 24.44
C CYS A 456 -13.16 15.92 24.48
N LYS A 457 -12.45 16.15 23.38
CA LYS A 457 -11.03 15.83 23.26
C LYS A 457 -10.17 16.56 24.29
N PHE A 458 -10.52 17.80 24.62
CA PHE A 458 -9.81 18.57 25.67
C PHE A 458 -9.89 17.86 27.02
N THR A 459 -11.10 17.44 27.42
CA THR A 459 -11.34 16.70 28.66
C THR A 459 -10.56 15.39 28.69
N GLU A 460 -10.51 14.66 27.58
CA GLU A 460 -9.70 13.43 27.47
C GLU A 460 -8.22 13.70 27.72
N LEU A 461 -7.65 14.70 27.03
CA LEU A 461 -6.24 15.08 27.17
C LEU A 461 -5.91 15.54 28.59
N LEU A 462 -6.86 16.21 29.25
CA LEU A 462 -6.72 16.66 30.63
C LEU A 462 -6.72 15.47 31.60
N VAL A 463 -7.62 14.51 31.42
CA VAL A 463 -7.62 13.27 32.24
C VAL A 463 -6.33 12.48 32.03
N ILE A 464 -5.82 12.40 30.79
CA ILE A 464 -4.52 11.77 30.51
C ILE A 464 -3.39 12.50 31.26
N ARG A 465 -3.36 13.84 31.23
CA ARG A 465 -2.37 14.64 31.98
C ARG A 465 -2.39 14.33 33.47
N GLU A 466 -3.56 14.34 34.11
CA GLU A 466 -3.66 14.06 35.54
C GLU A 466 -3.33 12.59 35.87
N HIS A 467 -3.68 11.66 34.97
CA HIS A 467 -3.33 10.24 35.12
C HIS A 467 -1.82 10.01 35.09
N GLU A 468 -1.11 10.65 34.17
CA GLU A 468 0.37 10.61 34.09
C GLU A 468 1.01 11.33 35.28
N ARG A 469 0.45 12.46 35.72
CA ARG A 469 0.98 13.28 36.83
C ARG A 469 1.04 12.51 38.15
N ILE A 470 0.06 11.65 38.42
CA ILE A 470 0.03 10.84 39.63
C ILE A 470 0.73 9.48 39.48
N GLY A 471 1.43 9.23 38.36
CA GLY A 471 2.17 7.98 38.16
C GLY A 471 1.28 6.74 37.97
N HIS A 472 0.13 6.86 37.30
CA HIS A 472 -0.75 5.73 36.96
C HIS A 472 -1.41 5.00 38.15
N CYS A 473 -1.60 5.68 39.30
CA CYS A 473 -2.21 5.15 40.54
C CYS A 473 -3.71 4.73 40.46
N GLY A 474 -4.23 4.44 39.27
CA GLY A 474 -5.57 3.89 39.07
C GLY A 474 -6.71 4.92 39.09
N VAL A 475 -7.94 4.40 38.91
CA VAL A 475 -9.14 5.20 38.62
C VAL A 475 -9.50 6.18 39.73
N SER A 476 -9.48 5.73 40.99
CA SER A 476 -9.89 6.56 42.12
C SER A 476 -8.94 7.73 42.34
N ALA A 477 -7.63 7.48 42.30
CA ALA A 477 -6.62 8.52 42.47
C ALA A 477 -6.66 9.55 41.32
N THR A 478 -6.78 9.10 40.06
CA THR A 478 -6.92 10.00 38.91
C THR A 478 -8.18 10.86 39.02
N LEU A 479 -9.31 10.28 39.47
CA LEU A 479 -10.55 11.04 39.64
C LEU A 479 -10.45 12.08 40.76
N THR A 480 -9.81 11.75 41.89
CA THR A 480 -9.59 12.70 42.99
C THR A 480 -8.71 13.86 42.54
N GLN A 481 -7.61 13.57 41.84
CA GLN A 481 -6.71 14.59 41.31
C GLN A 481 -7.40 15.50 40.29
N LEU A 482 -8.23 14.93 39.39
CA LEU A 482 -9.03 15.68 38.44
C LEU A 482 -10.00 16.65 39.14
N ARG A 483 -10.68 16.17 40.20
CA ARG A 483 -11.68 16.92 40.97
C ARG A 483 -11.13 18.11 41.74
N LYS A 484 -9.81 18.21 41.92
CA LYS A 484 -9.20 19.38 42.54
C LYS A 484 -9.45 20.67 41.77
N ASN A 485 -9.59 20.61 40.45
CA ASN A 485 -9.76 21.80 39.62
C ASN A 485 -10.90 21.67 38.61
N TYR A 486 -11.36 20.44 38.31
CA TYR A 486 -12.32 20.20 37.24
C TYR A 486 -13.38 19.17 37.63
N TRP A 487 -14.61 19.44 37.26
CA TRP A 487 -15.71 18.51 37.43
C TRP A 487 -16.27 18.05 36.08
N VAL A 488 -16.18 16.75 35.83
CA VAL A 488 -16.70 16.11 34.62
C VAL A 488 -17.91 15.26 34.99
N PRO A 489 -19.12 15.52 34.43
CA PRO A 489 -20.28 14.65 34.60
C PRO A 489 -19.93 13.21 34.16
N LYS A 490 -20.26 12.22 34.99
CA LYS A 490 -19.87 10.81 34.75
C LYS A 490 -18.33 10.65 34.53
N GLY A 491 -17.53 11.45 35.23
CA GLY A 491 -16.07 11.49 35.09
C GLY A 491 -15.38 10.16 35.43
N ARG A 492 -15.92 9.38 36.37
CA ARG A 492 -15.37 8.05 36.71
C ARG A 492 -15.38 7.10 35.51
N GLN A 493 -16.44 7.13 34.70
CA GLN A 493 -16.54 6.33 33.48
C GLN A 493 -15.48 6.76 32.46
N LEU A 494 -15.28 8.08 32.28
CA LEU A 494 -14.25 8.61 31.38
C LEU A 494 -12.84 8.17 31.80
N VAL A 495 -12.52 8.31 33.10
CA VAL A 495 -11.23 7.87 33.66
C VAL A 495 -11.02 6.37 33.44
N LYS A 496 -12.03 5.52 33.68
CA LYS A 496 -11.96 4.07 33.41
C LYS A 496 -11.61 3.78 31.96
N THR A 497 -12.26 4.47 31.01
CA THR A 497 -11.99 4.30 29.58
C THR A 497 -10.55 4.65 29.23
N ILE A 498 -10.04 5.78 29.73
CA ILE A 498 -8.69 6.25 29.45
C ILE A 498 -7.62 5.32 30.05
N ILE A 499 -7.81 4.86 31.28
CA ILE A 499 -6.88 3.91 31.91
C ILE A 499 -6.86 2.57 31.19
N ARG A 500 -8.02 2.08 30.71
CA ARG A 500 -8.11 0.82 29.95
C ARG A 500 -7.32 0.85 28.65
N ILE A 501 -7.19 1.99 27.99
CA ILE A 501 -6.43 2.14 26.74
C ILE A 501 -4.95 2.48 26.97
N CYS A 502 -4.56 2.87 28.20
CA CYS A 502 -3.17 3.18 28.54
C CYS A 502 -2.29 1.93 28.44
N LEU A 503 -1.23 1.99 27.61
CA LEU A 503 -0.30 0.87 27.39
C LEU A 503 0.48 0.50 28.65
N ILE A 504 0.87 1.49 29.46
CA ILE A 504 1.57 1.27 30.73
C ILE A 504 0.67 0.49 31.67
N CYS A 505 -0.57 0.95 31.88
CA CYS A 505 -1.53 0.23 32.70
C CYS A 505 -1.88 -1.15 32.14
N LYS A 506 -1.99 -1.32 30.82
CA LYS A 506 -2.21 -2.64 30.20
C LYS A 506 -1.06 -3.61 30.48
N LYS A 507 0.19 -3.15 30.37
CA LYS A 507 1.37 -3.96 30.63
C LYS A 507 1.43 -4.41 32.09
N TYR A 508 1.21 -3.49 33.04
CA TYR A 508 1.20 -3.82 34.46
C TYR A 508 0.03 -4.73 34.88
N ASN A 509 -1.10 -4.69 34.16
CA ASN A 509 -2.28 -5.52 34.44
C ASN A 509 -2.40 -6.76 33.53
N ALA A 510 -1.38 -7.07 32.71
CA ALA A 510 -1.42 -8.22 31.81
C ALA A 510 -1.30 -9.53 32.61
N LYS A 511 -2.20 -10.48 32.34
CA LYS A 511 -2.11 -11.83 32.90
C LYS A 511 -1.14 -12.70 32.07
N PRO A 512 -0.44 -13.67 32.67
CA PRO A 512 0.29 -14.71 31.93
C PRO A 512 -0.64 -15.46 30.95
N ALA A 513 -0.08 -16.02 29.88
CA ALA A 513 -0.83 -16.86 28.95
C ALA A 513 -1.05 -18.27 29.53
N ASP A 514 -2.27 -18.78 29.43
CA ASP A 514 -2.62 -20.13 29.87
C ASP A 514 -2.32 -21.16 28.77
N GLN A 515 -1.74 -22.31 29.15
CA GLN A 515 -1.53 -23.43 28.24
C GLN A 515 -2.86 -24.17 28.02
N LEU A 516 -3.30 -24.28 26.76
CA LEU A 516 -4.45 -25.11 26.38
C LEU A 516 -4.06 -26.59 26.41
N SER A 517 -4.76 -27.40 27.21
CA SER A 517 -4.58 -28.86 27.26
C SER A 517 -5.36 -29.52 26.11
N ASP A 518 -4.71 -30.41 25.35
CA ASP A 518 -5.35 -31.21 24.29
C ASP A 518 -5.60 -32.66 24.76
N GLN A 519 -6.39 -33.43 23.99
CA GLN A 519 -6.73 -34.83 24.26
C GLN A 519 -5.49 -35.74 24.12
N LEU A 520 -5.30 -36.66 25.06
CA LEU A 520 -4.20 -37.63 25.01
C LEU A 520 -4.41 -38.66 23.88
N PRO A 521 -3.35 -39.10 23.17
CA PRO A 521 -3.45 -40.16 22.17
C PRO A 521 -4.04 -41.44 22.74
N ARG A 522 -4.85 -42.14 21.94
CA ARG A 522 -5.54 -43.38 22.32
C ARG A 522 -4.59 -44.44 22.88
N ASP A 523 -3.39 -44.53 22.29
CA ASP A 523 -2.36 -45.51 22.65
C ASP A 523 -1.77 -45.29 24.06
N ARG A 524 -1.92 -44.08 24.63
CA ARG A 524 -1.49 -43.78 26.02
C ARG A 524 -2.58 -44.03 27.07
N ILE A 525 -3.83 -44.20 26.65
CA ILE A 525 -4.98 -44.35 27.54
C ILE A 525 -5.67 -45.71 27.40
N THR A 526 -5.31 -46.49 26.38
CA THR A 526 -5.83 -47.84 26.18
C THR A 526 -4.98 -48.82 26.99
N GLN A 527 -5.64 -49.69 27.75
CA GLN A 527 -4.96 -50.67 28.59
C GLN A 527 -4.26 -51.72 27.69
N SER A 528 -2.95 -51.86 27.85
CA SER A 528 -2.13 -52.83 27.12
C SER A 528 -1.16 -53.55 28.07
N PRO A 529 -0.81 -54.82 27.78
CA PRO A 529 0.33 -55.49 28.39
C PRO A 529 1.60 -54.64 28.46
N SER A 530 2.38 -54.81 29.53
CA SER A 530 3.63 -54.10 29.72
C SER A 530 4.57 -54.30 28.51
N PHE A 531 5.17 -53.21 28.04
CA PHE A 531 6.09 -53.15 26.89
C PHE A 531 5.48 -53.47 25.52
N GLN A 532 4.16 -53.63 25.40
CA GLN A 532 3.51 -53.77 24.08
C GLN A 532 3.56 -52.47 23.28
N ILE A 533 3.45 -51.33 23.95
CA ILE A 533 3.57 -49.99 23.35
C ILE A 533 4.69 -49.27 24.09
N VAL A 534 5.79 -49.00 23.39
CA VAL A 534 6.95 -48.31 23.97
C VAL A 534 7.12 -46.95 23.28
N GLY A 535 6.99 -45.89 24.08
CA GLY A 535 7.31 -44.53 23.65
C GLY A 535 8.75 -44.19 24.02
N ILE A 536 9.53 -43.78 23.03
CA ILE A 536 10.91 -43.34 23.21
C ILE A 536 10.99 -41.85 22.88
N ASP A 537 11.46 -41.07 23.84
CA ASP A 537 11.77 -39.66 23.63
C ASP A 537 13.19 -39.58 23.03
N PHE A 538 13.30 -39.06 21.80
CA PHE A 538 14.56 -39.04 21.06
C PHE A 538 14.96 -37.60 20.74
N THR A 539 16.01 -37.12 21.42
CA THR A 539 16.56 -35.79 21.23
C THR A 539 17.87 -35.86 20.47
N ALA A 540 17.93 -35.31 19.26
CA ALA A 540 19.15 -35.28 18.45
C ALA A 540 19.25 -33.97 17.66
N SER A 541 20.44 -33.68 17.13
CA SER A 541 20.65 -32.51 16.25
C SER A 541 19.89 -32.67 14.93
N GLU A 542 19.64 -31.56 14.23
CA GLU A 542 18.90 -31.57 12.95
C GLU A 542 19.52 -32.50 11.90
N LYS A 543 20.86 -32.58 11.84
CA LYS A 543 21.59 -33.49 10.94
C LYS A 543 21.35 -34.96 11.28
N GLU A 544 21.31 -35.29 12.57
CA GLU A 544 21.05 -36.66 13.03
C GLU A 544 19.59 -37.07 12.81
N LEU A 545 18.64 -36.15 13.00
CA LEU A 545 17.23 -36.39 12.68
C LEU A 545 17.00 -36.64 11.18
N ALA A 546 17.71 -35.90 10.31
CA ALA A 546 17.66 -36.12 8.87
C ALA A 546 18.28 -37.46 8.46
N TYR A 547 19.40 -37.85 9.08
CA TYR A 547 20.00 -39.17 8.87
C TYR A 547 19.06 -40.30 9.30
N PHE A 548 18.45 -40.18 10.47
CA PHE A 548 17.48 -41.16 10.98
C PHE A 548 16.26 -41.28 10.07
N ALA A 549 15.75 -40.17 9.53
CA ALA A 549 14.66 -40.16 8.57
C ALA A 549 15.00 -40.90 7.25
N ASN A 550 16.27 -40.96 6.86
CA ASN A 550 16.71 -41.74 5.70
C ASN A 550 16.77 -43.24 6.02
N ILE A 551 17.24 -43.63 7.22
CA ILE A 551 17.19 -45.03 7.67
C ILE A 551 15.75 -45.52 7.73
N LEU A 552 14.83 -44.69 8.22
CA LEU A 552 13.40 -45.04 8.25
C LEU A 552 12.80 -45.23 6.85
N LYS A 553 13.41 -44.72 5.78
CA LYS A 553 12.97 -44.93 4.40
C LYS A 553 13.73 -46.06 3.70
N ASP A 554 14.76 -46.61 4.36
CA ASP A 554 15.56 -47.68 3.83
C ASP A 554 14.72 -48.96 3.71
N SER A 555 14.80 -49.61 2.55
CA SER A 555 13.99 -50.79 2.25
C SER A 555 14.36 -52.01 3.08
N GLU A 556 15.63 -52.16 3.47
CA GLU A 556 16.07 -53.27 4.30
C GLU A 556 15.50 -53.13 5.72
N PHE A 557 15.51 -51.91 6.26
CA PHE A 557 14.88 -51.60 7.54
C PHE A 557 13.36 -51.79 7.52
N GLN A 558 12.67 -51.29 6.49
CA GLN A 558 11.22 -51.46 6.36
C GLN A 558 10.81 -52.93 6.24
N ASN A 559 11.57 -53.73 5.48
CA ASN A 559 11.33 -55.16 5.35
C ASN A 559 11.58 -55.90 6.66
N PHE A 560 12.63 -55.55 7.40
CA PHE A 560 12.91 -56.13 8.72
C PHE A 560 11.78 -55.85 9.72
N VAL A 561 11.32 -54.59 9.78
CA VAL A 561 10.23 -54.17 10.67
C VAL A 561 8.92 -54.88 10.32
N ALA A 562 8.62 -55.01 9.02
CA ALA A 562 7.44 -55.73 8.55
C ALA A 562 7.51 -57.24 8.85
N ASP A 563 8.67 -57.89 8.63
CA ASP A 563 8.89 -59.32 8.90
C ASP A 563 8.77 -59.64 10.40
N LYS A 564 9.17 -58.70 11.26
CA LYS A 564 9.02 -58.82 12.73
C LYS A 564 7.66 -58.36 13.26
N GLY A 565 6.73 -57.93 12.39
CA GLY A 565 5.41 -57.47 12.80
C GLY A 565 5.40 -56.15 13.57
N ILE A 566 6.51 -55.41 13.58
CA ILE A 566 6.66 -54.18 14.36
C ILE A 566 5.93 -53.04 13.64
N HIS A 567 4.94 -52.45 14.28
CA HIS A 567 4.32 -51.22 13.82
C HIS A 567 4.99 -50.02 14.50
N TRP A 568 5.32 -48.96 13.76
CA TRP A 568 5.97 -47.78 14.34
C TRP A 568 5.36 -46.50 13.80
N LYS A 569 5.43 -45.44 14.61
CA LYS A 569 4.93 -44.10 14.27
C LYS A 569 5.87 -43.02 14.79
N PHE A 570 6.28 -42.12 13.90
CA PHE A 570 7.05 -40.92 14.24
C PHE A 570 6.10 -39.76 14.55
N ILE A 571 6.31 -39.09 15.69
CA ILE A 571 5.49 -37.96 16.13
C ILE A 571 6.42 -36.79 16.43
N VAL A 572 6.39 -35.76 15.55
CA VAL A 572 7.13 -34.52 15.79
C VAL A 572 6.32 -33.62 16.73
N GLU A 573 6.91 -33.19 17.85
CA GLU A 573 6.27 -32.14 18.66
C GLU A 573 6.20 -30.85 17.83
N ARG A 574 4.97 -30.31 17.68
CA ARG A 574 4.59 -29.11 16.92
C ARG A 574 4.48 -29.22 15.40
N ALA A 575 4.27 -30.41 14.82
CA ALA A 575 3.48 -30.42 13.59
C ALA A 575 2.05 -30.02 13.99
N PRO A 576 1.50 -28.87 13.55
CA PRO A 576 0.09 -28.60 13.74
C PRO A 576 -0.66 -29.68 12.96
N TRP A 577 -1.09 -30.71 13.67
CA TRP A 577 -1.81 -31.83 13.12
C TRP A 577 -3.01 -31.29 12.36
N MET A 578 -3.02 -31.56 11.06
CA MET A 578 -4.23 -31.72 10.27
C MET A 578 -5.30 -30.64 10.47
N LEU A 579 -5.22 -29.56 9.68
CA LEU A 579 -6.44 -28.88 9.22
C LEU A 579 -7.30 -29.93 8.47
N LEU A 580 -8.16 -30.62 9.20
CA LEU A 580 -9.26 -31.40 8.65
C LEU A 580 -10.18 -30.42 7.93
N ASN A 581 -10.14 -30.40 6.60
CA ASN A 581 -11.31 -29.96 5.84
C ASN A 581 -12.34 -31.10 5.87
N SER A 582 -13.62 -30.73 5.79
CA SER A 582 -14.83 -31.54 6.01
C SER A 582 -15.00 -32.83 5.17
N THR A 583 -13.97 -33.28 4.44
CA THR A 583 -14.03 -34.40 3.49
C THR A 583 -13.09 -35.56 3.79
N GLY A 584 -12.37 -35.56 4.92
CA GLY A 584 -11.78 -36.80 5.48
C GLY A 584 -10.74 -37.53 4.62
N LYS A 585 -9.93 -36.84 3.81
CA LYS A 585 -8.76 -37.44 3.13
C LYS A 585 -7.43 -36.93 3.72
N LEU A 586 -6.53 -37.87 4.05
CA LEU A 586 -5.15 -37.63 4.49
C LEU A 586 -4.31 -37.07 3.32
N ARG A 587 -3.56 -36.00 3.57
CA ARG A 587 -2.47 -35.54 2.68
C ARG A 587 -1.16 -36.14 3.19
N GLU A 588 -0.42 -36.84 2.34
CA GLU A 588 1.01 -37.08 2.56
C GLU A 588 1.75 -35.74 2.63
N VAL A 589 2.43 -35.49 3.74
CA VAL A 589 3.36 -34.37 3.89
C VAL A 589 4.73 -34.86 3.41
N ARG A 590 5.17 -34.39 2.25
CA ARG A 590 6.57 -34.54 1.80
C ARG A 590 7.49 -33.74 2.73
N VAL A 591 8.61 -34.34 3.06
CA VAL A 591 9.61 -33.89 4.05
C VAL A 591 10.44 -32.68 3.57
N ASP A 592 10.28 -32.21 2.33
CA ASP A 592 11.18 -31.20 1.72
C ASP A 592 10.92 -29.74 2.18
N SER A 593 10.09 -29.50 3.19
CA SER A 593 9.69 -28.14 3.57
C SER A 593 9.68 -27.87 5.08
N MET A 594 10.75 -28.21 5.79
CA MET A 594 10.96 -27.72 7.17
C MET A 594 12.27 -26.95 7.26
N GLY A 595 12.17 -25.62 7.15
CA GLY A 595 13.16 -24.72 7.74
C GLY A 595 12.92 -24.71 9.25
N ILE A 596 13.83 -25.31 10.01
CA ILE A 596 13.74 -25.39 11.47
C ILE A 596 14.50 -24.20 12.06
N THR A 597 13.77 -23.23 12.64
CA THR A 597 14.35 -22.25 13.55
C THR A 597 14.26 -22.77 14.99
N SER A 598 15.39 -22.65 15.68
CA SER A 598 15.66 -23.12 17.03
C SER A 598 14.69 -22.54 18.06
N HIS A 599 13.84 -23.36 18.67
CA HIS A 599 13.42 -23.20 20.07
C HIS A 599 12.95 -24.54 20.65
N LYS A 600 13.76 -25.05 21.59
CA LYS A 600 13.59 -26.20 22.50
C LYS A 600 12.13 -26.72 22.65
N LYS A 601 11.86 -27.90 22.07
CA LYS A 601 11.22 -29.10 22.67
C LYS A 601 10.94 -30.18 21.60
N GLU A 602 10.70 -31.42 22.01
CA GLU A 602 11.39 -32.64 21.56
C GLU A 602 10.49 -33.60 20.76
N PRO A 603 10.95 -34.25 19.68
CA PRO A 603 10.17 -35.25 18.94
C PRO A 603 10.16 -36.63 19.64
N LYS A 604 9.06 -37.39 19.46
CA LYS A 604 8.85 -38.73 20.05
C LYS A 604 8.65 -39.80 18.99
N ILE A 605 9.23 -40.98 19.19
CA ILE A 605 9.04 -42.15 18.34
C ILE A 605 8.36 -43.23 19.15
N THR A 606 7.29 -43.83 18.63
CA THR A 606 6.60 -44.94 19.30
C THR A 606 6.76 -46.18 18.44
N PHE A 607 7.25 -47.26 19.04
CA PHE A 607 7.29 -48.59 18.44
C PHE A 607 6.27 -49.46 19.18
N SER A 608 5.48 -50.23 18.43
CA SER A 608 4.60 -51.28 18.92
C SER A 608 5.00 -52.59 18.25
N GLN A 609 5.24 -53.61 19.06
CA GLN A 609 5.49 -54.98 18.58
C GLN A 609 4.17 -55.72 18.35
#